data_AF-A0A944AG23-F1
#
_entry.id   AF-A0A944AG23-F1
#
_cell.length_a   1.000
_cell.length_b   1.000
_cell.length_c   1.000
_cell.angle_alpha   90.00
_cell.angle_beta   90.00
_cell.angle_gamma   90.00
#
_symmetry.space_group_name_H-M   'P 1'
#
loop_
_entity.id
_entity.type
_entity.pdbx_description
1 polymer ?
#
loop_
_entity_poly.entity_id
_entity_poly.type
_entity_poly.pdbx_seq_one_letter_code
_entity_poly.pdbx_strand_id
1 'polypeptide(L)'
;MLLIAGTNMPCDGQDAGGNWNPDRGTHYVNPVIYADYSDPDICRVGEDYYMTSSSFCAFPGLQILHSTDLVNWELVGAALRDYPGPDWSDERPWEVLGHGLRGDSSPVPGAQEWRSVPQHGNGVWAPSIRYHDGEFYIFCGDPDRGIFMVKTSDPRGDWEAPVWLLKAKGFIDPCPLWDEDGKAWLSFGCAGSRAGHKSVLFVAPMSADGTSLLSPGRIVFDGHRTQPTVEGTKFYSFRGYYYIFAPAGGVSTGWQLVLRADN
;
A
#
# COMPACT_ATOMS: atom_id res chain seq x y z
N MET A 1 12.74 0.03 9.82
CA MET A 1 11.84 -1.01 9.30
C MET A 1 11.28 -1.76 10.48
N LEU A 2 10.03 -1.49 10.86
CA LEU A 2 9.35 -2.20 11.92
C LEU A 2 8.96 -3.58 11.35
N LEU A 3 9.73 -4.61 11.69
CA LEU A 3 9.40 -5.98 11.33
C LEU A 3 8.24 -6.42 12.23
N ILE A 4 7.00 -6.42 11.73
CA ILE A 4 5.92 -7.18 12.37
C ILE A 4 6.08 -8.62 11.89
N ALA A 5 7.02 -9.35 12.51
CA ALA A 5 7.14 -10.78 12.31
C ALA A 5 5.98 -11.46 13.06
N GLY A 6 5.07 -12.08 12.31
CA GLY A 6 4.10 -13.04 12.85
C GLY A 6 4.82 -14.31 13.30
N THR A 7 5.54 -14.24 14.42
CA THR A 7 5.92 -15.46 15.15
C THR A 7 4.77 -15.83 16.08
N ASN A 8 4.39 -17.10 16.09
CA ASN A 8 3.56 -17.69 17.15
C ASN A 8 4.25 -17.44 18.50
N MET A 9 3.93 -16.32 19.13
CA MET A 9 4.29 -16.01 20.50
C MET A 9 3.43 -16.89 21.40
N PRO A 10 3.99 -17.52 22.45
CA PRO A 10 3.19 -18.14 23.48
C PRO A 10 2.18 -17.12 24.00
N CYS A 11 0.93 -17.55 24.16
CA CYS A 11 -0.09 -16.84 24.90
C CYS A 11 0.33 -16.77 26.38
N ASP A 12 1.29 -15.91 26.70
CA ASP A 12 1.41 -15.31 28.02
C ASP A 12 0.79 -13.92 27.94
N GLY A 13 -0.50 -13.91 27.56
CA GLY A 13 -1.36 -12.75 27.77
C GLY A 13 -1.57 -12.60 29.27
N GLN A 14 -0.84 -11.67 29.88
CA GLN A 14 -1.16 -11.25 31.24
C GLN A 14 -2.49 -10.50 31.24
N ASP A 15 -3.37 -11.04 32.09
CA ASP A 15 -4.52 -10.48 32.79
C ASP A 15 -5.62 -9.77 31.98
N ALA A 16 -6.78 -10.43 31.98
CA ALA A 16 -8.08 -9.87 31.68
C ALA A 16 -8.37 -8.65 32.57
N GLY A 17 -7.94 -7.47 32.14
CA GLY A 17 -8.22 -6.19 32.83
C GLY A 17 -7.32 -5.01 32.49
N GLY A 18 -6.20 -5.18 31.78
CA GLY A 18 -5.29 -4.08 31.42
C GLY A 18 -5.40 -3.63 29.97
N ASN A 19 -5.48 -2.31 29.72
CA ASN A 19 -5.30 -1.76 28.38
C ASN A 19 -3.88 -2.09 27.86
N TRP A 20 -3.74 -2.50 26.60
CA TRP A 20 -2.42 -2.70 25.97
C TRP A 20 -1.62 -1.40 25.99
N ASN A 21 -0.37 -1.46 26.44
CA ASN A 21 0.58 -0.36 26.38
C ASN A 21 1.94 -0.89 25.89
N PRO A 22 2.39 -0.51 24.67
CA PRO A 22 3.67 -0.95 24.13
C PRO A 22 4.86 -0.25 24.78
N ASP A 23 4.66 0.91 25.40
CA ASP A 23 5.72 1.70 26.03
C ASP A 23 6.02 1.18 27.44
N ARG A 24 7.28 0.80 27.68
CA ARG A 24 7.80 0.32 28.97
C ARG A 24 8.77 1.33 29.61
N GLY A 25 8.76 2.58 29.15
CA GLY A 25 9.56 3.71 29.60
C GLY A 25 11.04 3.68 29.16
N THR A 26 11.69 2.52 29.22
CA THR A 26 13.10 2.34 28.80
C THR A 26 13.24 1.55 27.50
N HIS A 27 12.17 0.90 27.07
CA HIS A 27 12.08 0.08 25.86
C HIS A 27 10.60 0.00 25.45
N TYR A 28 10.34 -0.57 24.28
CA TYR A 28 8.99 -0.89 23.83
C TYR A 28 8.83 -2.40 23.67
N VAL A 29 7.58 -2.87 23.62
CA VAL A 29 7.24 -4.23 23.23
C VAL A 29 6.34 -4.23 22.02
N ASN A 30 6.55 -5.20 21.13
CA ASN A 30 5.66 -5.41 19.99
C ASN A 30 4.42 -6.23 20.38
N PRO A 31 3.29 -6.02 19.68
CA PRO A 31 3.11 -5.03 18.62
C PRO A 31 2.92 -3.61 19.17
N VAL A 32 3.57 -2.60 18.58
CA VAL A 32 3.38 -1.19 18.99
C VAL A 32 1.92 -0.74 18.83
N ILE A 33 1.18 -1.36 17.92
CA ILE A 33 -0.26 -1.20 17.77
C ILE A 33 -0.91 -2.57 17.87
N TYR A 34 -1.67 -2.82 18.95
CA TYR A 34 -2.42 -4.06 19.14
C TYR A 34 -3.86 -3.91 18.65
N ALA A 35 -4.01 -3.70 17.35
CA ALA A 35 -5.28 -3.50 16.66
C ALA A 35 -5.15 -3.93 15.18
N ASP A 36 -6.25 -3.89 14.44
CA ASP A 36 -6.30 -4.28 13.02
C ASP A 36 -5.76 -3.15 12.11
N TYR A 37 -4.44 -3.07 12.00
CA TYR A 37 -3.71 -2.21 11.05
C TYR A 37 -2.80 -3.09 10.19
N SER A 38 -3.38 -3.67 9.13
CA SER A 38 -2.66 -4.51 8.16
C SER A 38 -1.91 -3.68 7.14
N ASP A 39 -0.77 -4.19 6.66
CA ASP A 39 0.09 -3.52 5.68
C ASP A 39 0.50 -2.07 6.06
N PRO A 40 0.96 -1.83 7.31
CA PRO A 40 1.29 -0.49 7.74
C PRO A 40 2.44 0.09 6.91
N ASP A 41 2.25 1.32 6.42
CA ASP A 41 3.31 2.10 5.78
C ASP A 41 3.49 3.43 6.53
N ILE A 42 4.75 3.85 6.69
CA ILE A 42 5.13 5.01 7.51
C ILE A 42 5.90 6.00 6.64
N CYS A 43 5.58 7.29 6.76
CA CYS A 43 6.43 8.39 6.30
C CYS A 43 6.86 9.30 7.45
N ARG A 44 8.03 9.92 7.32
CA ARG A 44 8.56 10.88 8.28
C ARG A 44 8.47 12.30 7.68
N VAL A 45 8.06 13.27 8.48
CA VAL A 45 8.05 14.71 8.14
C VAL A 45 8.66 15.48 9.30
N GLY A 46 9.89 15.97 9.14
CA GLY A 46 10.61 16.62 10.24
C GLY A 46 10.86 15.67 11.42
N GLU A 47 10.28 15.97 12.58
CA GLU A 47 10.34 15.13 13.79
C GLU A 47 9.12 14.22 13.95
N ASP A 48 8.14 14.35 13.07
CA ASP A 48 6.88 13.61 13.10
C ASP A 48 6.92 12.38 12.18
N TYR A 49 6.16 11.36 12.57
CA TYR A 49 5.91 10.15 11.81
C TYR A 49 4.41 9.99 11.59
N TYR A 50 4.05 9.61 10.36
CA TYR A 50 2.68 9.34 9.97
C TYR A 50 2.57 7.93 9.40
N MET A 51 1.52 7.21 9.78
CA MET A 51 1.26 5.86 9.32
C MET A 51 -0.14 5.78 8.70
N THR A 52 -0.28 4.94 7.69
CA THR A 52 -1.58 4.45 7.23
C THR A 52 -1.49 2.95 6.95
N SER A 53 -2.64 2.31 6.78
CA SER A 53 -2.77 0.86 6.64
C SER A 53 -3.89 0.52 5.67
N SER A 54 -3.95 -0.74 5.23
CA SER A 54 -5.12 -1.27 4.53
C SER A 54 -6.39 -1.00 5.35
N SER A 55 -7.48 -0.62 4.69
CA SER A 55 -8.79 -0.46 5.33
C SER A 55 -9.86 -1.38 4.72
N PHE A 56 -9.55 -2.05 3.62
CA PHE A 56 -10.46 -2.93 2.87
C PHE A 56 -11.82 -2.26 2.62
N CYS A 57 -12.88 -2.79 3.23
CA CYS A 57 -14.23 -2.28 3.14
C CYS A 57 -14.67 -1.40 4.32
N ALA A 58 -13.77 -1.10 5.26
CA ALA A 58 -14.04 -0.27 6.42
C ALA A 58 -13.85 1.22 6.08
N PHE A 59 -14.89 2.02 6.38
CA PHE A 59 -14.90 3.47 6.19
C PHE A 59 -15.33 4.21 7.46
N PRO A 60 -14.75 5.38 7.80
CA PRO A 60 -13.69 6.10 7.08
C PRO A 60 -12.41 5.28 6.92
N GLY A 61 -11.86 5.26 5.71
CA GLY A 61 -10.76 4.38 5.28
C GLY A 61 -9.43 5.11 5.16
N LEU A 62 -8.33 4.36 5.02
CA LEU A 62 -6.97 4.89 5.08
C LEU A 62 -6.78 5.79 6.32
N GLN A 63 -6.97 5.21 7.51
CA GLN A 63 -6.77 5.94 8.76
C GLN A 63 -5.34 6.45 8.85
N ILE A 64 -5.18 7.65 9.43
CA ILE A 64 -3.90 8.32 9.61
C ILE A 64 -3.54 8.30 11.08
N LEU A 65 -2.44 7.64 11.41
CA LEU A 65 -1.85 7.70 12.74
C LEU A 65 -0.65 8.62 12.76
N HIS A 66 -0.45 9.31 13.87
CA HIS A 66 0.68 10.19 14.11
C HIS A 66 1.47 9.73 15.33
N SER A 67 2.80 9.90 15.28
CA SER A 67 3.71 9.63 16.38
C SER A 67 4.94 10.54 16.28
N THR A 68 5.61 10.79 17.41
CA THR A 68 6.92 11.46 17.48
C THR A 68 8.03 10.51 17.93
N ASP A 69 7.70 9.31 18.39
CA ASP A 69 8.64 8.34 18.98
C ASP A 69 8.59 6.94 18.37
N LEU A 70 7.69 6.71 17.39
CA LEU A 70 7.41 5.43 16.72
C LEU A 70 6.78 4.35 17.62
N VAL A 71 6.50 4.65 18.89
CA VAL A 71 5.96 3.72 19.89
C VAL A 71 4.52 4.09 20.23
N ASN A 72 4.27 5.35 20.52
CA ASN A 72 2.97 5.89 20.89
C ASN A 72 2.32 6.51 19.65
N TRP A 73 1.16 5.98 19.25
CA TRP A 73 0.46 6.38 18.03
C TRP A 73 -0.96 6.89 18.35
N GLU A 74 -1.31 8.04 17.78
CA GLU A 74 -2.63 8.65 17.88
C GLU A 74 -3.34 8.62 16.51
N LEU A 75 -4.62 8.23 16.48
CA LEU A 75 -5.45 8.38 15.28
C LEU A 75 -5.80 9.87 15.09
N VAL A 76 -5.33 10.47 14.00
CA VAL A 76 -5.48 11.92 13.75
C VAL A 76 -6.37 12.25 12.56
N GLY A 77 -6.76 11.26 11.76
CA GLY A 77 -7.60 11.49 10.58
C GLY A 77 -7.86 10.22 9.77
N ALA A 78 -8.50 10.38 8.62
CA ALA A 78 -8.71 9.32 7.63
C ALA A 78 -8.77 9.96 6.22
N ALA A 79 -8.09 9.36 5.25
CA ALA A 79 -7.99 9.93 3.91
C ALA A 79 -9.24 9.69 3.05
N LEU A 80 -10.04 8.68 3.37
CA LEU A 80 -11.26 8.35 2.64
C LEU A 80 -12.48 8.43 3.55
N ARG A 81 -13.43 9.28 3.20
CA ARG A 81 -14.74 9.34 3.89
C ARG A 81 -15.68 8.22 3.46
N ASP A 82 -15.51 7.73 2.25
CA ASP A 82 -16.37 6.71 1.64
C ASP A 82 -15.58 5.90 0.59
N TYR A 83 -16.15 4.80 0.11
CA TYR A 83 -15.53 3.95 -0.90
C TYR A 83 -15.21 4.73 -2.18
N PRO A 84 -13.93 4.76 -2.62
CA PRO A 84 -13.51 5.56 -3.77
C PRO A 84 -13.86 4.92 -5.11
N GLY A 85 -14.41 3.69 -5.10
CA GLY A 85 -14.58 2.89 -6.29
C GLY A 85 -15.64 3.46 -7.24
N PRO A 86 -15.25 3.83 -8.47
CA PRO A 86 -16.17 4.30 -9.50
C PRO A 86 -17.03 3.15 -10.07
N ASP A 87 -18.01 3.53 -10.90
CA ASP A 87 -18.97 2.62 -11.55
C ASP A 87 -18.43 1.86 -12.78
N TRP A 88 -17.19 2.15 -13.21
CA TRP A 88 -16.57 1.35 -14.27
C TRP A 88 -15.99 0.06 -13.70
N SER A 89 -15.96 -0.98 -14.53
CA SER A 89 -15.48 -2.30 -14.15
C SER A 89 -14.01 -2.52 -14.46
N ASP A 90 -13.51 -2.05 -15.61
CA ASP A 90 -12.12 -2.13 -16.03
C ASP A 90 -11.95 -1.37 -17.38
N GLU A 91 -10.98 -0.45 -17.51
CA GLU A 91 -10.70 0.23 -18.80
C GLU A 91 -9.59 -0.48 -19.61
N ARG A 92 -8.84 -1.40 -18.98
CA ARG A 92 -7.74 -2.19 -19.59
C ARG A 92 -6.81 -1.41 -20.55
N PRO A 93 -6.32 -0.19 -20.23
CA PRO A 93 -5.49 0.56 -21.17
C PRO A 93 -4.22 -0.21 -21.61
N TRP A 94 -3.77 -1.14 -20.77
CA TRP A 94 -2.46 -1.80 -20.86
C TRP A 94 -2.51 -3.20 -21.49
N GLU A 95 -3.69 -3.77 -21.74
CA GLU A 95 -3.80 -4.92 -22.64
C GLU A 95 -3.34 -4.56 -24.08
N VAL A 96 -3.36 -3.26 -24.41
CA VAL A 96 -2.83 -2.71 -25.68
C VAL A 96 -1.30 -2.51 -25.64
N LEU A 97 -0.66 -2.53 -24.47
CA LEU A 97 0.74 -2.09 -24.30
C LEU A 97 1.69 -3.10 -23.60
N GLY A 98 1.46 -4.41 -23.78
CA GLY A 98 2.62 -5.30 -23.96
C GLY A 98 3.04 -6.24 -22.83
N HIS A 99 2.19 -6.55 -21.85
CA HIS A 99 2.52 -7.60 -20.85
C HIS A 99 1.79 -8.92 -21.02
N GLY A 100 0.76 -9.01 -21.88
CA GLY A 100 0.01 -10.26 -22.12
C GLY A 100 -0.73 -10.80 -20.88
N LEU A 101 -0.73 -10.05 -19.78
CA LEU A 101 -1.40 -10.40 -18.53
C LEU A 101 -2.90 -10.19 -18.74
N ARG A 102 -3.65 -11.28 -18.85
CA ARG A 102 -5.11 -11.22 -18.89
C ARG A 102 -5.64 -11.36 -17.48
N GLY A 103 -6.16 -10.27 -16.94
CA GLY A 103 -6.88 -10.28 -15.67
C GLY A 103 -8.20 -11.03 -15.76
N ASP A 104 -8.73 -11.37 -14.59
CA ASP A 104 -10.07 -11.92 -14.44
C ASP A 104 -11.13 -11.00 -15.10
N SER A 105 -11.93 -11.56 -16.01
CA SER A 105 -13.01 -10.83 -16.70
C SER A 105 -14.33 -10.81 -15.92
N SER A 106 -14.36 -11.31 -14.68
CA SER A 106 -15.56 -11.30 -13.87
C SER A 106 -16.03 -9.86 -13.61
N PRO A 107 -17.35 -9.61 -13.54
CA PRO A 107 -17.88 -8.31 -13.16
C PRO A 107 -17.33 -7.85 -11.81
N VAL A 108 -17.04 -6.56 -11.72
CA VAL A 108 -16.67 -5.88 -10.47
C VAL A 108 -17.96 -5.31 -9.86
N PRO A 109 -18.23 -5.51 -8.55
CA PRO A 109 -19.41 -4.91 -7.92
C PRO A 109 -19.43 -3.40 -8.12
N GLY A 110 -20.54 -2.86 -8.66
CA GLY A 110 -20.69 -1.41 -8.92
C GLY A 110 -20.80 -0.57 -7.64
N ALA A 111 -20.86 0.77 -7.77
CA ALA A 111 -20.87 1.66 -6.60
C ALA A 111 -22.10 1.47 -5.68
N GLN A 112 -23.16 0.81 -6.16
CA GLN A 112 -24.33 0.51 -5.35
C GLN A 112 -24.22 -0.86 -4.66
N GLU A 113 -23.62 -1.84 -5.33
CA GLU A 113 -23.47 -3.21 -4.80
C GLU A 113 -22.47 -3.28 -3.65
N TRP A 114 -21.45 -2.42 -3.63
CA TRP A 114 -20.53 -2.39 -2.49
C TRP A 114 -21.25 -2.03 -1.18
N ARG A 115 -22.30 -1.20 -1.24
CA ARG A 115 -23.07 -0.77 -0.05
C ARG A 115 -24.11 -1.79 0.40
N SER A 116 -24.53 -2.69 -0.49
CA SER A 116 -25.66 -3.59 -0.25
C SER A 116 -25.24 -5.04 0.00
N VAL A 117 -23.97 -5.39 -0.24
CA VAL A 117 -23.44 -6.76 -0.08
C VAL A 117 -22.15 -6.73 0.72
N PRO A 118 -21.94 -7.66 1.69
CA PRO A 118 -20.66 -7.77 2.40
C PRO A 118 -19.46 -7.89 1.47
N GLN A 119 -18.42 -7.09 1.71
CA GLN A 119 -17.22 -6.95 0.86
C GLN A 119 -15.96 -7.49 1.53
N HIS A 120 -15.99 -8.76 1.97
CA HIS A 120 -14.85 -9.36 2.69
C HIS A 120 -13.56 -9.36 1.86
N GLY A 121 -12.54 -8.66 2.34
CA GLY A 121 -11.23 -8.59 1.68
C GLY A 121 -11.20 -7.78 0.37
N ASN A 122 -12.25 -7.03 0.07
CA ASN A 122 -12.32 -6.15 -1.11
C ASN A 122 -12.07 -4.69 -0.73
N GLY A 123 -11.88 -3.85 -1.75
CA GLY A 123 -11.71 -2.40 -1.59
C GLY A 123 -10.25 -1.99 -1.42
N VAL A 124 -9.95 -1.25 -0.36
CA VAL A 124 -8.69 -0.52 -0.16
C VAL A 124 -7.60 -1.44 0.42
N TRP A 125 -6.68 -1.91 -0.43
CA TRP A 125 -5.57 -2.80 -0.05
C TRP A 125 -4.31 -2.00 0.37
N ALA A 126 -3.13 -2.65 0.41
CA ALA A 126 -1.90 -2.11 0.98
C ALA A 126 -1.54 -0.73 0.41
N PRO A 127 -1.49 0.31 1.25
CA PRO A 127 -1.15 1.65 0.83
C PRO A 127 0.35 1.93 0.87
N SER A 128 0.75 3.05 0.27
CA SER A 128 2.03 3.71 0.51
C SER A 128 1.80 5.19 0.75
N ILE A 129 2.23 5.68 1.92
CA ILE A 129 2.18 7.10 2.29
C ILE A 129 3.55 7.75 2.07
N ARG A 130 3.60 8.88 1.38
CA ARG A 130 4.83 9.67 1.17
C ARG A 130 4.55 11.14 1.39
N TYR A 131 5.58 11.86 1.84
CA TYR A 131 5.57 13.32 1.87
C TYR A 131 6.50 13.84 0.78
N HIS A 132 5.97 14.67 -0.11
CA HIS A 132 6.70 15.22 -1.24
C HIS A 132 6.15 16.62 -1.56
N ASP A 133 7.05 17.56 -1.83
CA ASP A 133 6.73 18.94 -2.23
C ASP A 133 5.63 19.63 -1.38
N GLY A 134 5.72 19.48 -0.05
CA GLY A 134 4.78 20.12 0.87
C GLY A 134 3.50 19.34 1.16
N GLU A 135 3.24 18.23 0.47
CA GLU A 135 2.00 17.46 0.55
C GLU A 135 2.24 15.99 0.92
N PHE A 136 1.24 15.40 1.58
CA PHE A 136 1.11 13.96 1.78
C PHE A 136 0.40 13.33 0.59
N TYR A 137 0.93 12.22 0.11
CA TYR A 137 0.36 11.39 -0.93
C TYR A 137 0.15 9.99 -0.37
N ILE A 138 -1.04 9.41 -0.58
CA ILE A 138 -1.29 7.99 -0.34
C ILE A 138 -1.65 7.35 -1.66
N PHE A 139 -0.84 6.38 -2.08
CA PHE A 139 -1.14 5.51 -3.21
C PHE A 139 -1.68 4.19 -2.68
N CYS A 140 -2.73 3.66 -3.32
CA CYS A 140 -3.39 2.44 -2.87
C CYS A 140 -3.84 1.60 -4.06
N GLY A 141 -3.81 0.28 -3.88
CA GLY A 141 -4.44 -0.67 -4.79
C GLY A 141 -5.87 -0.99 -4.38
N ASP A 142 -6.74 -1.12 -5.37
CA ASP A 142 -7.99 -1.86 -5.30
C ASP A 142 -7.84 -3.01 -6.30
N PRO A 143 -7.81 -4.28 -5.86
CA PRO A 143 -7.50 -5.39 -6.75
C PRO A 143 -8.56 -5.58 -7.84
N ASP A 144 -9.76 -5.02 -7.69
CA ASP A 144 -10.83 -5.11 -8.67
C ASP A 144 -10.79 -3.96 -9.68
N ARG A 145 -10.22 -2.80 -9.32
CA ARG A 145 -10.26 -1.57 -10.12
C ARG A 145 -8.88 -1.06 -10.57
N GLY A 146 -7.86 -1.24 -9.75
CA GLY A 146 -6.48 -0.86 -10.02
C GLY A 146 -5.92 0.14 -9.00
N ILE A 147 -5.10 1.07 -9.43
CA ILE A 147 -4.33 1.95 -8.53
C ILE A 147 -4.87 3.38 -8.58
N PHE A 148 -5.07 3.96 -7.40
CA PHE A 148 -5.41 5.35 -7.21
C PHE A 148 -4.47 6.02 -6.20
N MET A 149 -4.54 7.35 -6.15
CA MET A 149 -3.92 8.15 -5.12
C MET A 149 -4.89 9.18 -4.54
N VAL A 150 -4.62 9.61 -3.32
CA VAL A 150 -5.21 10.77 -2.65
C VAL A 150 -4.10 11.63 -2.06
N LYS A 151 -4.33 12.92 -1.91
CA LYS A 151 -3.34 13.83 -1.32
C LYS A 151 -3.94 14.90 -0.42
N THR A 152 -3.10 15.50 0.42
CA THR A 152 -3.44 16.66 1.25
C THR A 152 -2.18 17.40 1.69
N SER A 153 -2.29 18.68 2.02
CA SER A 153 -1.23 19.41 2.73
C SER A 153 -1.31 19.28 4.25
N ASP A 154 -2.45 18.86 4.80
CA ASP A 154 -2.66 18.64 6.24
C ASP A 154 -3.24 17.24 6.49
N PRO A 155 -2.47 16.30 7.05
CA PRO A 155 -2.93 14.92 7.29
C PRO A 155 -4.07 14.81 8.32
N ARG A 156 -4.33 15.88 9.08
CA ARG A 156 -5.47 16.00 10.03
C ARG A 156 -6.70 16.66 9.38
N GLY A 157 -6.50 17.27 8.22
CA GLY A 157 -7.51 18.02 7.49
C GLY A 157 -8.23 17.18 6.44
N ASP A 158 -8.75 17.89 5.45
CA ASP A 158 -9.44 17.27 4.32
C ASP A 158 -8.44 16.73 3.30
N TRP A 159 -8.78 15.57 2.75
CA TRP A 159 -8.05 14.94 1.64
C TRP A 159 -8.78 15.20 0.33
N GLU A 160 -8.02 15.41 -0.73
CA GLU A 160 -8.54 15.58 -2.07
C GLU A 160 -9.24 14.31 -2.57
N ALA A 161 -10.09 14.48 -3.60
CA ALA A 161 -10.77 13.36 -4.21
C ALA A 161 -9.76 12.36 -4.85
N PRO A 162 -10.04 11.05 -4.80
CA PRO A 162 -9.17 10.04 -5.40
C PRO A 162 -8.93 10.25 -6.90
N VAL A 163 -7.68 10.11 -7.32
CA VAL A 163 -7.26 10.12 -8.72
C VAL A 163 -6.80 8.72 -9.13
N TRP A 164 -7.41 8.16 -10.17
CA TRP A 164 -7.13 6.79 -10.64
C TRP A 164 -6.05 6.79 -11.73
N LEU A 165 -4.84 6.38 -11.37
CA LEU A 165 -3.69 6.31 -12.29
C LEU A 165 -3.73 5.09 -13.20
N LEU A 166 -4.19 3.96 -12.66
CA LEU A 166 -4.20 2.66 -13.32
C LEU A 166 -5.58 2.06 -13.16
N LYS A 167 -6.37 2.07 -14.23
CA LYS A 167 -7.72 1.50 -14.25
C LYS A 167 -7.68 0.10 -14.86
N ALA A 168 -7.10 -0.82 -14.10
CA ALA A 168 -6.93 -2.19 -14.53
C ALA A 168 -6.96 -3.15 -13.34
N LYS A 169 -7.68 -4.27 -13.52
CA LYS A 169 -7.83 -5.28 -12.48
C LYS A 169 -6.50 -5.92 -12.12
N GLY A 170 -6.30 -6.06 -10.81
CA GLY A 170 -5.30 -6.91 -10.18
C GLY A 170 -3.90 -6.38 -10.05
N PHE A 171 -3.69 -5.12 -10.39
CA PHE A 171 -2.50 -4.39 -9.98
C PHE A 171 -2.69 -3.81 -8.59
N ILE A 172 -1.74 -4.09 -7.71
CA ILE A 172 -1.83 -3.80 -6.28
C ILE A 172 -0.51 -3.24 -5.75
N ASP A 173 -0.55 -2.84 -4.48
CA ASP A 173 0.60 -2.49 -3.65
C ASP A 173 1.53 -1.42 -4.25
N PRO A 174 0.97 -0.28 -4.68
CA PRO A 174 1.74 0.79 -5.26
C PRO A 174 2.68 1.45 -4.23
N CYS A 175 3.85 1.87 -4.69
CA CYS A 175 4.68 2.82 -3.97
C CYS A 175 5.30 3.83 -4.93
N PRO A 176 5.05 5.14 -4.74
CA PRO A 176 5.70 6.17 -5.54
C PRO A 176 7.13 6.41 -5.07
N LEU A 177 7.97 6.88 -6.00
CA LEU A 177 9.30 7.41 -5.75
C LEU A 177 9.49 8.66 -6.61
N TRP A 178 9.76 9.79 -5.97
CA TRP A 178 10.28 10.98 -6.63
C TRP A 178 11.80 10.97 -6.50
N ASP A 179 12.46 10.98 -7.65
CA ASP A 179 13.90 10.82 -7.75
C ASP A 179 14.63 12.17 -7.77
N GLU A 180 15.92 12.15 -7.45
CA GLU A 180 16.75 13.36 -7.39
C GLU A 180 16.94 14.02 -8.77
N ASP A 181 16.75 13.27 -9.86
CA ASP A 181 16.82 13.78 -11.23
C ASP A 181 15.51 14.46 -11.71
N GLY A 182 14.51 14.56 -10.82
CA GLY A 182 13.22 15.18 -11.09
C GLY A 182 12.21 14.25 -11.78
N LYS A 183 12.55 12.99 -12.03
CA LYS A 183 11.59 11.99 -12.51
C LYS A 183 10.80 11.40 -11.34
N ALA A 184 9.58 10.97 -11.64
CA ALA A 184 8.75 10.22 -10.71
C ALA A 184 8.47 8.83 -11.27
N TRP A 185 8.41 7.85 -10.37
CA TRP A 185 8.23 6.45 -10.66
C TRP A 185 7.19 5.85 -9.73
N LEU A 186 6.51 4.81 -10.20
CA LEU A 186 5.59 4.02 -9.39
C LEU A 186 6.00 2.55 -9.48
N SER A 187 6.35 1.95 -8.35
CA SER A 187 6.41 0.49 -8.25
C SER A 187 5.04 -0.07 -7.90
N PHE A 188 4.72 -1.25 -8.39
CA PHE A 188 3.48 -1.97 -8.07
C PHE A 188 3.63 -3.46 -8.40
N GLY A 189 2.69 -4.30 -8.01
CA GLY A 189 2.78 -5.75 -8.19
C GLY A 189 1.49 -6.42 -8.64
N CYS A 190 1.60 -7.71 -8.94
CA CYS A 190 0.48 -8.64 -8.99
C CYS A 190 0.83 -9.92 -8.25
N ALA A 191 -0.10 -10.41 -7.41
CA ALA A 191 0.18 -11.46 -6.42
C ALA A 191 -0.89 -12.56 -6.38
N GLY A 192 -1.60 -12.78 -7.48
CA GLY A 192 -2.83 -13.60 -7.51
C GLY A 192 -4.06 -12.74 -7.19
N SER A 193 -3.89 -11.43 -7.23
CA SER A 193 -4.84 -10.36 -6.97
C SER A 193 -5.85 -10.19 -8.10
N ARG A 194 -6.49 -11.27 -8.59
CA ARG A 194 -7.35 -11.25 -9.80
C ARG A 194 -6.64 -10.92 -11.13
N ALA A 195 -5.32 -10.76 -11.12
CA ALA A 195 -4.53 -10.54 -12.34
C ALA A 195 -4.34 -11.80 -13.21
N GLY A 196 -4.73 -12.99 -12.73
CA GLY A 196 -4.39 -14.28 -13.37
C GLY A 196 -2.91 -14.67 -13.24
N HIS A 197 -2.10 -13.78 -12.69
CA HIS A 197 -0.66 -13.92 -12.45
C HIS A 197 -0.32 -13.49 -11.03
N LYS A 198 0.83 -13.96 -10.53
CA LYS A 198 1.32 -13.68 -9.18
C LYS A 198 2.84 -13.55 -9.18
N SER A 199 3.38 -12.91 -8.14
CA SER A 199 4.81 -12.84 -7.91
C SER A 199 5.58 -12.00 -8.95
N VAL A 200 4.98 -10.93 -9.49
CA VAL A 200 5.64 -10.04 -10.46
C VAL A 200 5.59 -8.60 -9.95
N LEU A 201 6.73 -7.91 -10.01
CA LEU A 201 6.86 -6.50 -9.65
C LEU A 201 7.19 -5.66 -10.89
N PHE A 202 6.53 -4.51 -10.97
CA PHE A 202 6.65 -3.56 -12.06
C PHE A 202 7.17 -2.22 -11.54
N VAL A 203 7.81 -1.47 -12.44
CA VAL A 203 8.06 -0.03 -12.26
C VAL A 203 7.62 0.70 -13.51
N ALA A 204 6.83 1.76 -13.36
CA ALA A 204 6.40 2.65 -14.44
C ALA A 204 6.81 4.10 -14.16
N PRO A 205 7.14 4.90 -15.18
CA PRO A 205 7.28 6.34 -15.02
C PRO A 205 5.92 6.98 -14.74
N MET A 206 5.90 7.96 -13.85
CA MET A 206 4.71 8.66 -13.38
C MET A 206 4.87 10.17 -13.61
N SER A 207 3.75 10.90 -13.77
CA SER A 207 3.78 12.36 -13.76
C SER A 207 4.30 12.88 -12.40
N ALA A 208 4.94 14.05 -12.41
CA ALA A 208 5.56 14.62 -11.20
C ALA A 208 4.53 14.90 -10.08
N ASP A 209 3.30 15.24 -10.44
CA ASP A 209 2.17 15.43 -9.52
C ASP A 209 1.53 14.12 -9.04
N GLY A 210 2.02 12.97 -9.52
CA GLY A 210 1.54 11.66 -9.14
C GLY A 210 0.15 11.30 -9.66
N THR A 211 -0.39 12.00 -10.66
CA THR A 211 -1.78 11.81 -11.12
C THR A 211 -1.93 10.84 -12.31
N SER A 212 -0.84 10.45 -12.97
CA SER A 212 -0.90 9.58 -14.16
C SER A 212 0.37 8.76 -14.38
N LEU A 213 0.22 7.58 -14.98
CA LEU A 213 1.36 6.83 -15.54
C LEU A 213 1.69 7.33 -16.95
N LEU A 214 2.98 7.54 -17.23
CA LEU A 214 3.45 8.12 -18.49
C LEU A 214 3.73 7.05 -19.55
N SER A 215 3.95 5.81 -19.13
CA SER A 215 4.13 4.67 -20.01
C SER A 215 3.71 3.38 -19.30
N PRO A 216 3.61 2.26 -20.03
CA PRO A 216 3.52 0.96 -19.41
C PRO A 216 4.68 0.74 -18.44
N GLY A 217 4.41 -0.02 -17.38
CA GLY A 217 5.45 -0.48 -16.48
C GLY A 217 6.42 -1.44 -17.18
N ARG A 218 7.55 -1.70 -16.54
CA ARG A 218 8.45 -2.79 -16.91
C ARG A 218 8.47 -3.78 -15.78
N ILE A 219 8.50 -5.07 -16.10
CA ILE A 219 8.79 -6.10 -15.10
C ILE A 219 10.24 -5.88 -14.64
N VAL A 220 10.41 -5.53 -13.38
CA VAL A 220 11.73 -5.37 -12.75
C VAL A 220 12.11 -6.59 -11.92
N PHE A 221 11.13 -7.41 -11.55
CA PHE A 221 11.35 -8.66 -10.84
C PHE A 221 10.27 -9.69 -11.15
N ASP A 222 10.71 -10.90 -11.51
CA ASP A 222 9.87 -12.07 -11.66
C ASP A 222 10.23 -13.09 -10.58
N GLY A 223 9.34 -13.24 -9.60
CA GLY A 223 9.51 -14.08 -8.43
C GLY A 223 9.18 -15.56 -8.67
N HIS A 224 8.57 -15.97 -9.79
CA HIS A 224 7.98 -17.32 -9.94
C HIS A 224 8.94 -18.48 -9.63
N ARG A 225 10.24 -18.29 -9.83
CA ARG A 225 11.26 -19.31 -9.59
C ARG A 225 11.56 -19.56 -8.12
N THR A 226 11.42 -18.54 -7.27
CA THR A 226 11.98 -18.57 -5.89
C THR A 226 11.05 -17.99 -4.84
N GLN A 227 10.11 -17.14 -5.24
CA GLN A 227 9.20 -16.43 -4.36
C GLN A 227 7.78 -16.91 -4.66
N PRO A 228 7.21 -17.81 -3.82
CA PRO A 228 5.86 -18.32 -4.02
C PRO A 228 4.83 -17.21 -4.14
N THR A 229 4.99 -16.10 -3.43
CA THR A 229 4.28 -14.84 -3.61
C THR A 229 5.32 -13.73 -3.41
N VAL A 230 5.26 -12.64 -4.16
CA VAL A 230 5.96 -11.39 -3.86
C VAL A 230 5.02 -10.23 -4.18
N GLU A 231 4.91 -9.29 -3.24
CA GLU A 231 3.92 -8.21 -3.28
C GLU A 231 4.40 -7.04 -2.39
N GLY A 232 3.52 -6.11 -2.00
CA GLY A 232 3.77 -5.13 -0.95
C GLY A 232 4.94 -4.18 -1.23
N THR A 233 5.10 -3.73 -2.47
CA THR A 233 6.30 -2.98 -2.88
C THR A 233 6.45 -1.69 -2.07
N LYS A 234 7.66 -1.44 -1.55
CA LYS A 234 8.08 -0.15 -0.97
C LYS A 234 9.39 0.28 -1.64
N PHE A 235 9.31 1.38 -2.38
CA PHE A 235 10.33 1.85 -3.30
C PHE A 235 11.10 3.03 -2.73
N TYR A 236 12.43 2.94 -2.76
CA TYR A 236 13.34 3.94 -2.20
C TYR A 236 14.54 4.14 -3.12
N SER A 237 15.06 5.37 -3.15
CA SER A 237 16.41 5.67 -3.63
C SER A 237 17.29 5.98 -2.42
N PHE A 238 18.46 5.34 -2.35
CA PHE A 238 19.42 5.59 -1.27
C PHE A 238 20.85 5.34 -1.75
N ARG A 239 21.70 6.36 -1.62
CA ARG A 239 23.14 6.30 -1.93
C ARG A 239 23.44 5.77 -3.34
N GLY A 240 22.71 6.26 -4.35
CA GLY A 240 22.92 5.90 -5.76
C GLY A 240 22.38 4.52 -6.15
N TYR A 241 21.54 3.90 -5.31
CA TYR A 241 20.85 2.66 -5.62
C TYR A 241 19.36 2.81 -5.41
N TYR A 242 18.59 2.08 -6.21
CA TYR A 242 17.16 1.87 -6.02
C TYR A 242 16.93 0.58 -5.24
N TYR A 243 15.97 0.63 -4.31
CA TYR A 243 15.59 -0.48 -3.46
C TYR A 243 14.10 -0.72 -3.53
N ILE A 244 13.69 -1.96 -3.77
CA ILE A 244 12.30 -2.41 -3.58
C ILE A 244 12.29 -3.40 -2.43
N PHE A 245 11.69 -2.99 -1.32
CA PHE A 245 11.31 -3.89 -0.24
C PHE A 245 9.96 -4.51 -0.59
N ALA A 246 9.85 -5.82 -0.44
CA ALA A 246 8.63 -6.56 -0.74
C ALA A 246 8.49 -7.74 0.23
N PRO A 247 7.36 -7.94 0.92
CA PRO A 247 7.07 -9.24 1.52
C PRO A 247 7.04 -10.32 0.43
N ALA A 248 7.51 -11.50 0.79
CA ALA A 248 7.46 -12.68 -0.06
C ALA A 248 7.04 -13.92 0.74
N GLY A 249 6.55 -14.97 0.06
CA GLY A 249 6.08 -16.20 0.71
C GLY A 249 4.61 -16.16 1.19
N GLY A 250 3.94 -15.02 1.09
CA GLY A 250 2.54 -14.82 1.47
C GLY A 250 2.33 -14.52 2.96
N VAL A 251 1.13 -14.09 3.32
CA VAL A 251 0.82 -13.50 4.64
C VAL A 251 1.15 -14.42 5.84
N SER A 252 0.89 -15.73 5.73
CA SER A 252 0.98 -16.65 6.88
C SER A 252 2.40 -17.16 7.19
N THR A 253 3.28 -17.23 6.19
CA THR A 253 4.60 -17.86 6.32
C THR A 253 5.72 -17.03 5.70
N GLY A 254 5.43 -15.76 5.40
CA GLY A 254 6.28 -14.92 4.59
C GLY A 254 7.56 -14.44 5.27
N TRP A 255 8.41 -13.84 4.46
CA TRP A 255 9.67 -13.21 4.82
C TRP A 255 9.80 -11.87 4.10
N GLN A 256 10.82 -11.10 4.46
CA GLN A 256 11.16 -9.86 3.77
C GLN A 256 12.16 -10.12 2.64
N LEU A 257 11.80 -9.71 1.42
CA LEU A 257 12.71 -9.58 0.29
C LEU A 257 13.15 -8.12 0.14
N VAL A 258 14.42 -7.89 -0.18
CA VAL A 258 14.94 -6.57 -0.56
C VAL A 258 15.71 -6.71 -1.86
N LEU A 259 15.20 -6.07 -2.91
CA LEU A 259 15.82 -5.98 -4.22
C LEU A 259 16.61 -4.69 -4.30
N ARG A 260 17.73 -4.70 -5.04
CA ARG A 260 18.55 -3.51 -5.28
C ARG A 260 19.05 -3.48 -6.72
N ALA A 261 19.01 -2.29 -7.33
CA ALA A 261 19.61 -2.01 -8.64
C ALA A 261 20.32 -0.64 -8.62
N ASP A 262 21.24 -0.42 -9.54
CA ASP A 262 21.87 0.88 -9.82
C ASP A 262 21.22 1.61 -11.02
N ASN A 263 20.16 1.03 -11.61
CA ASN A 263 19.37 1.59 -12.69
C ASN A 263 17.92 1.06 -12.76
#